data_AF-A0A6M1NKL0-F1
#
_entry.id   AF-A0A6M1NKL0-F1
#
_cell.length_a   1.000
_cell.length_b   1.000
_cell.length_c   1.000
_cell.angle_alpha   90.00
_cell.angle_beta   90.00
_cell.angle_gamma   90.00
#
_symmetry.space_group_name_H-M   'P 1'
#
loop_
_entity.id
_entity.type
_entity.pdbx_description
1 polymer ?
#
loop_
_entity_poly.entity_id
_entity_poly.type
_entity_poly.pdbx_seq_one_letter_code
_entity_poly.pdbx_strand_id
1 'polypeptide(L)'
;MKNKSLHFLVVILHLLMTGCADKEIDFVFPEPMILSMTDETALTLVQEPGKIINVPLNVQAASGLESLVVYLGAERYDEVSYTNNELSATYDFKFNVAADASLGTVYDFVVTLTDKIGRSTSFPITVSVDATYTITVETVSGKEVSVIQGKINGDFHFEREKTYVVAGTLAVEDGGTLTIDAGSTVYFRTSADNAVNSRLVIARGSRIQATGTAAAPIVLTSEKVLRGENPSFDDWGGLFLFGAAPTNRGSNVVEDGFVYGGSATTESSGRLRYVRIEYAGKDDYHALNLFGVGSATGIDHVQVFQCQNNAFRIRGGRVNLRYIAAIDHGGYGLWADEGWQGKGQFWLFQTNIPATLVPRNFWNQARSLELRNHDSFYDSSPRTTFQIANVTLIGNGEGTTDGTRRGARVRRGAIGQLRNLIVAHFPSDAVRVEDLPVEVLGGEMVLDNVRAFRSATNYAQEAESVFFQSGLYDVTEDVVSGIARDNYVGSVASAFNPQELDPWFIAADYIGAVQHTNNDWTRQGVWFKNRDGSIRE
;
A
#
# COMPACT_ATOMS: atom_id res chain seq x y z
N MET A 1 18.08 -69.41 -69.58
CA MET A 1 16.85 -69.45 -70.42
C MET A 1 15.69 -69.94 -69.56
N LYS A 2 14.53 -69.30 -69.73
CA LYS A 2 13.33 -69.29 -68.85
C LYS A 2 12.80 -70.69 -68.47
N ASN A 3 12.32 -70.84 -67.23
CA ASN A 3 10.88 -71.08 -66.95
C ASN A 3 10.56 -71.25 -65.45
N LYS A 4 9.44 -70.62 -65.04
CA LYS A 4 8.36 -71.07 -64.14
C LYS A 4 8.75 -71.50 -62.71
N SER A 5 8.01 -71.23 -61.64
CA SER A 5 6.73 -70.59 -61.32
C SER A 5 6.62 -70.68 -59.79
N LEU A 6 5.72 -69.90 -59.18
CA LEU A 6 4.87 -70.30 -58.04
C LEU A 6 5.03 -69.54 -56.69
N HIS A 7 4.17 -68.52 -56.55
CA HIS A 7 3.24 -68.23 -55.42
C HIS A 7 3.76 -67.62 -54.11
N PHE A 8 3.19 -66.44 -53.77
CA PHE A 8 2.54 -66.00 -52.52
C PHE A 8 2.25 -64.49 -52.71
N LEU A 9 1.17 -63.82 -52.28
CA LEU A 9 -0.14 -64.07 -51.69
C LEU A 9 -0.85 -62.69 -51.78
N VAL A 10 -2.06 -62.61 -52.34
CA VAL A 10 -2.89 -61.40 -52.35
C VAL A 10 -4.02 -61.59 -51.35
N VAL A 11 -4.07 -60.74 -50.32
CA VAL A 11 -5.23 -60.58 -49.43
C VAL A 11 -5.66 -59.12 -49.54
N ILE A 12 -6.80 -58.88 -50.21
CA ILE A 12 -7.49 -57.59 -50.24
C ILE A 12 -8.44 -57.55 -49.04
N LEU A 13 -8.19 -56.60 -48.15
CA LEU A 13 -8.96 -56.26 -46.97
C LEU A 13 -10.28 -55.57 -47.37
N HIS A 14 -11.42 -56.21 -47.11
CA HIS A 14 -12.72 -55.55 -47.07
C HIS A 14 -13.03 -55.20 -45.62
N LEU A 15 -12.85 -53.93 -45.26
CA LEU A 15 -13.20 -53.41 -43.94
C LEU A 15 -14.65 -52.91 -43.96
N LEU A 16 -15.51 -53.55 -43.17
CA LEU A 16 -16.84 -53.07 -42.81
C LEU A 16 -16.70 -51.85 -41.90
N MET A 17 -17.03 -50.66 -42.41
CA MET A 17 -17.23 -49.45 -41.60
C MET A 17 -18.63 -49.52 -40.98
N THR A 18 -18.71 -49.93 -39.72
CA THR A 18 -19.88 -49.68 -38.86
C THR A 18 -19.49 -48.56 -37.89
N GLY A 19 -20.25 -47.47 -37.92
CA GLY A 19 -19.92 -46.23 -37.24
C GLY A 19 -19.93 -46.35 -35.72
N CYS A 20 -18.83 -45.94 -35.10
CA CYS A 20 -18.89 -45.26 -33.80
C CYS A 20 -19.17 -43.79 -34.09
N ALA A 21 -20.42 -43.37 -33.89
CA ALA A 21 -20.71 -41.97 -33.64
C ALA A 21 -20.28 -41.71 -32.19
N ASP A 22 -19.01 -41.34 -31.98
CA ASP A 22 -18.64 -40.64 -30.77
C ASP A 22 -19.51 -39.39 -30.72
N LYS A 23 -20.39 -39.30 -29.72
CA LYS A 23 -21.09 -38.05 -29.42
C LYS A 23 -20.01 -37.02 -29.10
N GLU A 24 -19.73 -36.13 -30.06
CA GLU A 24 -19.06 -34.87 -29.74
C GLU A 24 -19.85 -34.26 -28.59
N ILE A 25 -19.17 -34.06 -27.46
CA ILE A 25 -19.75 -33.30 -26.35
C ILE A 25 -19.84 -31.88 -26.89
N ASP A 26 -21.05 -31.40 -27.17
CA ASP A 26 -21.28 -30.01 -27.56
C ASP A 26 -20.59 -29.12 -26.52
N PHE A 27 -19.53 -28.45 -26.93
CA PHE A 27 -18.80 -27.54 -26.06
C PHE A 27 -19.66 -26.29 -25.88
N VAL A 28 -20.44 -26.27 -24.80
CA VAL A 28 -21.28 -25.12 -24.44
C VAL A 28 -20.37 -24.03 -23.89
N PHE A 29 -20.23 -22.93 -24.65
CA PHE A 29 -19.54 -21.74 -24.18
C PHE A 29 -20.22 -21.17 -22.92
N PRO A 30 -19.47 -20.60 -21.97
CA PRO A 30 -20.07 -19.91 -20.83
C PRO A 30 -20.95 -18.74 -21.32
N GLU A 31 -21.98 -18.41 -20.54
CA GLU A 31 -22.84 -17.24 -20.76
C GLU A 31 -22.02 -15.94 -20.78
N PRO A 32 -22.49 -14.87 -21.45
CA PRO A 32 -21.89 -13.55 -21.31
C PRO A 32 -21.88 -13.10 -19.84
N MET A 33 -20.86 -12.33 -19.47
CA MET A 33 -20.63 -11.86 -18.11
C MET A 33 -20.41 -10.35 -18.09
N ILE A 34 -20.98 -9.71 -17.07
CA ILE A 34 -20.70 -8.31 -16.70
C ILE A 34 -20.12 -8.37 -15.28
N LEU A 35 -18.91 -7.83 -15.12
CA LEU A 35 -18.18 -7.80 -13.86
C LEU A 35 -17.97 -6.35 -13.44
N SER A 36 -18.39 -6.02 -12.21
CA SER A 36 -17.99 -4.76 -11.57
C SER A 36 -16.59 -4.90 -10.96
N MET A 37 -16.03 -3.81 -10.48
CA MET A 37 -14.75 -3.86 -9.74
C MET A 37 -14.87 -4.54 -8.36
N THR A 38 -16.09 -4.82 -7.89
CA THR A 38 -16.38 -5.42 -6.58
C THR A 38 -16.83 -6.88 -6.66
N ASP A 39 -16.84 -7.48 -7.87
CA ASP A 39 -17.39 -8.82 -8.16
C ASP A 39 -18.83 -9.03 -7.65
N GLU A 40 -19.57 -7.93 -7.45
CA GLU A 40 -20.98 -7.96 -7.05
C GLU A 40 -21.87 -8.28 -8.25
N THR A 41 -23.04 -8.88 -8.02
CA THR A 41 -24.02 -9.19 -9.08
C THR A 41 -24.96 -8.02 -9.42
N ALA A 42 -24.88 -6.94 -8.65
CA ALA A 42 -25.59 -5.68 -8.83
C ALA A 42 -24.79 -4.57 -8.13
N LEU A 43 -25.03 -3.32 -8.51
CA LEU A 43 -24.33 -2.18 -7.92
C LEU A 43 -25.34 -1.22 -7.29
N THR A 44 -25.13 -0.85 -6.03
CA THR A 44 -25.90 0.23 -5.39
C THR A 44 -24.97 1.41 -5.14
N LEU A 45 -25.32 2.56 -5.69
CA LEU A 45 -24.55 3.79 -5.62
C LEU A 45 -25.34 4.87 -4.91
N VAL A 46 -24.63 5.71 -4.17
CA VAL A 46 -25.13 6.97 -3.62
C VAL A 46 -24.36 8.11 -4.25
N GLN A 47 -25.04 9.15 -4.73
CA GLN A 47 -24.39 10.32 -5.28
C GLN A 47 -25.19 11.61 -5.04
N GLU A 48 -24.48 12.69 -4.71
CA GLU A 48 -25.06 14.01 -4.48
C GLU A 48 -25.62 14.63 -5.79
N PRO A 49 -26.62 15.53 -5.70
CA PRO A 49 -27.08 16.32 -6.84
C PRO A 49 -25.94 17.05 -7.56
N GLY A 50 -25.98 17.06 -8.90
CA GLY A 50 -25.03 17.78 -9.74
C GLY A 50 -23.66 17.12 -9.90
N LYS A 51 -23.48 15.91 -9.36
CA LYS A 51 -22.23 15.15 -9.48
C LYS A 51 -22.38 13.98 -10.47
N ILE A 52 -21.22 13.55 -11.00
CA ILE A 52 -21.14 12.48 -11.99
C ILE A 52 -20.74 11.16 -11.32
N ILE A 53 -21.39 10.09 -11.73
CA ILE A 53 -20.98 8.70 -11.49
C ILE A 53 -20.22 8.23 -12.73
N ASN A 54 -19.08 7.57 -12.51
CA ASN A 54 -18.31 6.90 -13.54
C ASN A 54 -17.81 5.56 -13.01
N VAL A 55 -18.38 4.45 -13.49
CA VAL A 55 -18.05 3.09 -13.03
C VAL A 55 -17.66 2.23 -14.23
N PRO A 56 -16.41 1.77 -14.32
CA PRO A 56 -16.01 0.82 -15.35
C PRO A 56 -16.58 -0.57 -15.05
N LEU A 57 -17.19 -1.19 -16.05
CA LEU A 57 -17.66 -2.57 -16.05
C LEU A 57 -16.86 -3.37 -17.07
N ASN A 58 -16.32 -4.51 -16.64
CA ASN A 58 -15.68 -5.44 -17.55
C ASN A 58 -16.73 -6.38 -18.12
N VAL A 59 -16.85 -6.40 -19.44
CA VAL A 59 -17.81 -7.25 -20.15
C VAL A 59 -17.06 -8.33 -20.92
N GLN A 60 -17.58 -9.56 -20.89
CA GLN A 60 -16.93 -10.70 -21.51
C GLN A 60 -17.95 -11.65 -22.13
N ALA A 61 -17.63 -12.22 -23.29
CA ALA A 61 -18.43 -13.26 -23.92
C ALA A 61 -17.54 -14.18 -24.75
N ALA A 62 -17.51 -15.48 -24.40
CA ALA A 62 -16.67 -16.46 -25.11
C ALA A 62 -17.09 -16.67 -26.57
N SER A 63 -18.37 -16.45 -26.89
CA SER A 63 -18.90 -16.47 -28.27
C SER A 63 -18.69 -15.14 -29.03
N GLY A 64 -18.05 -14.16 -28.40
CA GLY A 64 -17.89 -12.80 -28.90
C GLY A 64 -19.00 -11.85 -28.46
N LEU A 65 -18.64 -10.60 -28.20
CA LEU A 65 -19.57 -9.53 -27.84
C LEU A 65 -20.37 -9.10 -29.08
N GLU A 66 -21.70 -8.91 -28.93
CA GLU A 66 -22.57 -8.36 -29.97
C GLU A 66 -22.99 -6.92 -29.62
N SER A 67 -23.66 -6.74 -28.49
CA SER A 67 -24.16 -5.44 -28.07
C SER A 67 -24.26 -5.33 -26.55
N LEU A 68 -24.22 -4.09 -26.05
CA LEU A 68 -24.56 -3.75 -24.68
C LEU A 68 -25.58 -2.62 -24.72
N VAL A 69 -26.67 -2.76 -23.96
CA VAL A 69 -27.73 -1.75 -23.86
C VAL A 69 -27.97 -1.43 -22.40
N VAL A 70 -28.01 -0.14 -22.07
CA VAL A 70 -28.37 0.33 -20.73
C VAL A 70 -29.77 0.89 -20.77
N TYR A 71 -30.62 0.42 -19.87
CA TYR A 71 -31.97 0.95 -19.66
C TYR A 71 -32.02 1.76 -18.37
N LEU A 72 -32.80 2.83 -18.34
CA LEU A 72 -33.25 3.54 -17.14
C LEU A 72 -34.77 3.36 -17.05
N GLY A 73 -35.22 2.53 -16.11
CA GLY A 73 -36.60 2.04 -16.14
C GLY A 73 -36.92 1.32 -17.46
N ALA A 74 -37.89 1.83 -18.22
CA ALA A 74 -38.27 1.26 -19.53
C ALA A 74 -37.59 1.95 -20.72
N GLU A 75 -36.89 3.06 -20.50
CA GLU A 75 -36.27 3.85 -21.58
C GLU A 75 -34.83 3.42 -21.81
N ARG A 76 -34.40 3.41 -23.08
CA ARG A 76 -33.01 3.12 -23.45
C ARG A 76 -32.15 4.34 -23.15
N TYR A 77 -31.18 4.18 -22.26
CA TYR A 77 -30.26 5.22 -21.80
C TYR A 77 -28.97 5.28 -22.61
N ASP A 78 -28.35 4.13 -22.89
CA ASP A 78 -27.10 4.03 -23.66
C ASP A 78 -27.03 2.72 -24.46
N GLU A 79 -26.18 2.67 -25.50
CA GLU A 79 -25.99 1.51 -26.35
C GLU A 79 -24.58 1.46 -26.95
N VAL A 80 -23.97 0.27 -26.93
CA VAL A 80 -22.69 -0.04 -27.57
C VAL A 80 -22.88 -1.24 -28.50
N SER A 81 -22.34 -1.15 -29.71
CA SER A 81 -22.29 -2.26 -30.66
C SER A 81 -20.85 -2.70 -30.88
N TYR A 82 -20.58 -4.01 -30.73
CA TYR A 82 -19.25 -4.59 -30.85
C TYR A 82 -19.05 -5.24 -32.22
N THR A 83 -18.25 -4.62 -33.08
CA THR A 83 -18.09 -5.04 -34.48
C THR A 83 -16.84 -5.87 -34.74
N ASN A 84 -15.84 -5.85 -33.84
CA ASN A 84 -14.51 -6.40 -34.09
C ASN A 84 -14.28 -7.84 -33.57
N ASN A 85 -15.34 -8.62 -33.32
CA ASN A 85 -15.23 -9.95 -32.69
C ASN A 85 -14.48 -9.93 -31.35
N GLU A 86 -14.60 -8.84 -30.59
CA GLU A 86 -14.00 -8.71 -29.26
C GLU A 86 -14.63 -9.75 -28.31
N LEU A 87 -13.79 -10.42 -27.52
CA LEU A 87 -14.24 -11.36 -26.48
C LEU A 87 -14.43 -10.67 -25.12
N SER A 88 -13.84 -9.48 -24.96
CA SER A 88 -13.90 -8.69 -23.75
C SER A 88 -13.73 -7.20 -24.07
N ALA A 89 -14.40 -6.34 -23.30
CA ALA A 89 -14.24 -4.90 -23.36
C ALA A 89 -14.48 -4.27 -21.97
N THR A 90 -14.14 -2.99 -21.83
CA THR A 90 -14.54 -2.17 -20.68
C THR A 90 -15.62 -1.19 -21.12
N TYR A 91 -16.76 -1.19 -20.43
CA TYR A 91 -17.83 -0.23 -20.59
C TYR A 91 -17.84 0.72 -19.39
N ASP A 92 -17.65 2.03 -19.64
CA ASP A 92 -17.70 3.04 -18.58
C ASP A 92 -19.16 3.51 -18.39
N PHE A 93 -19.84 2.98 -17.38
CA PHE A 93 -21.16 3.47 -17.00
C PHE A 93 -21.05 4.89 -16.46
N LYS A 94 -21.66 5.86 -17.18
CA LYS A 94 -21.66 7.27 -16.80
C LYS A 94 -23.06 7.79 -16.59
N PHE A 95 -23.29 8.36 -15.41
CA PHE A 95 -24.56 9.00 -15.07
C PHE A 95 -24.32 10.35 -14.42
N ASN A 96 -24.99 11.39 -14.93
CA ASN A 96 -24.95 12.72 -14.36
C ASN A 96 -26.21 12.96 -13.54
N VAL A 97 -26.08 13.04 -12.21
CA VAL A 97 -27.20 13.39 -11.36
C VAL A 97 -27.53 14.86 -11.59
N ALA A 98 -28.79 15.16 -11.93
CA ALA A 98 -29.21 16.54 -12.17
C ALA A 98 -28.94 17.42 -10.94
N ALA A 99 -28.51 18.66 -11.14
CA ALA A 99 -28.18 19.57 -10.04
C ALA A 99 -29.39 19.95 -9.17
N ASP A 100 -30.60 19.84 -9.73
CA ASP A 100 -31.88 20.08 -9.08
C ASP A 100 -32.59 18.78 -8.63
N ALA A 101 -31.91 17.63 -8.71
CA ALA A 101 -32.46 16.36 -8.22
C ALA A 101 -32.74 16.44 -6.71
N SER A 102 -33.91 15.96 -6.30
CA SER A 102 -34.29 15.91 -4.88
C SER A 102 -33.57 14.77 -4.15
N LEU A 103 -33.15 15.00 -2.91
CA LEU A 103 -32.64 13.91 -2.05
C LEU A 103 -33.71 12.82 -1.88
N GLY A 104 -33.28 11.56 -1.89
CA GLY A 104 -34.15 10.38 -1.91
C GLY A 104 -34.62 9.95 -3.30
N THR A 105 -34.28 10.67 -4.37
CA THR A 105 -34.56 10.22 -5.75
C THR A 105 -33.76 8.93 -6.05
N VAL A 106 -34.39 7.96 -6.71
CA VAL A 106 -33.75 6.70 -7.09
C VAL A 106 -33.85 6.51 -8.60
N TYR A 107 -32.75 6.12 -9.22
CA TYR A 107 -32.65 5.76 -10.64
C TYR A 107 -32.21 4.30 -10.74
N ASP A 108 -33.07 3.46 -11.32
CA ASP A 108 -32.77 2.05 -11.54
C ASP A 108 -32.37 1.81 -12.99
N PHE A 109 -31.12 1.43 -13.17
CA PHE A 109 -30.56 1.04 -14.44
C PHE A 109 -30.43 -0.48 -14.56
N VAL A 110 -30.52 -0.97 -15.80
CA VAL A 110 -30.18 -2.35 -16.14
C VAL A 110 -29.25 -2.33 -17.33
N VAL A 111 -28.02 -2.81 -17.13
CA VAL A 111 -27.05 -3.04 -18.20
C VAL A 111 -27.29 -4.45 -18.73
N THR A 112 -27.64 -4.59 -20.01
CA THR A 112 -27.85 -5.89 -20.65
C THR A 112 -26.77 -6.10 -21.71
N LEU A 113 -26.01 -7.17 -21.57
CA LEU A 113 -24.97 -7.59 -22.52
C LEU A 113 -25.48 -8.78 -23.33
N THR A 114 -25.34 -8.71 -24.65
CA THR A 114 -25.70 -9.79 -25.58
C THR A 114 -24.48 -10.28 -26.34
N ASP A 115 -24.32 -11.59 -26.46
CA ASP A 115 -23.27 -12.24 -27.24
C ASP A 115 -23.71 -12.54 -28.69
N LYS A 116 -22.77 -12.88 -29.57
CA LYS A 116 -23.04 -13.10 -31.01
C LYS A 116 -23.93 -14.29 -31.34
N ILE A 117 -24.24 -15.14 -30.37
CA ILE A 117 -25.18 -16.24 -30.55
C ILE A 117 -26.55 -15.94 -29.91
N GLY A 118 -26.77 -14.69 -29.49
CA GLY A 118 -28.05 -14.17 -29.02
C GLY A 118 -28.36 -14.44 -27.56
N ARG A 119 -27.36 -14.83 -26.75
CA ARG A 119 -27.55 -15.00 -25.30
C ARG A 119 -27.30 -13.68 -24.59
N SER A 120 -28.01 -13.44 -23.51
CA SER A 120 -27.91 -12.19 -22.76
C SER A 120 -27.78 -12.39 -21.26
N THR A 121 -27.05 -11.48 -20.61
CA THR A 121 -27.00 -11.33 -19.16
C THR A 121 -27.34 -9.89 -18.78
N SER A 122 -27.82 -9.69 -17.56
CA SER A 122 -28.19 -8.36 -17.06
C SER A 122 -27.53 -8.06 -15.73
N PHE A 123 -27.15 -6.80 -15.55
CA PHE A 123 -26.47 -6.27 -14.38
C PHE A 123 -27.22 -5.03 -13.87
N PRO A 124 -27.94 -5.12 -12.74
CA PRO A 124 -28.66 -3.98 -12.18
C PRO A 124 -27.70 -2.95 -11.57
N ILE A 125 -28.00 -1.66 -11.78
CA ILE A 125 -27.34 -0.54 -11.11
C ILE A 125 -28.40 0.38 -10.54
N THR A 126 -28.47 0.50 -9.22
CA THR A 126 -29.34 1.45 -8.54
C THR A 126 -28.53 2.66 -8.11
N VAL A 127 -28.93 3.86 -8.53
CA VAL A 127 -28.36 5.13 -8.08
C VAL A 127 -29.37 5.85 -7.19
N SER A 128 -29.00 6.07 -5.93
CA SER A 128 -29.75 6.91 -5.00
C SER A 128 -29.11 8.29 -4.90
N VAL A 129 -29.95 9.33 -4.94
CA VAL A 129 -29.53 10.72 -4.77
C VAL A 129 -29.58 11.04 -3.28
N ASP A 130 -28.43 11.07 -2.63
CA ASP A 130 -28.33 11.39 -1.20
C ASP A 130 -26.95 11.97 -0.86
N ALA A 131 -26.77 12.42 0.37
CA ALA A 131 -25.46 12.74 0.92
C ALA A 131 -24.57 11.49 0.92
N THR A 132 -23.37 11.62 0.36
CA THR A 132 -22.42 10.50 0.26
C THR A 132 -21.59 10.31 1.52
N TYR A 133 -21.65 11.24 2.47
CA TYR A 133 -21.08 11.13 3.80
C TYR A 133 -22.08 11.62 4.84
N THR A 134 -21.88 11.19 6.09
CA THR A 134 -22.71 11.61 7.22
C THR A 134 -21.86 12.23 8.32
N ILE A 135 -22.43 13.21 9.01
CA ILE A 135 -21.89 13.72 10.28
C ILE A 135 -23.02 13.65 11.30
N THR A 136 -22.80 12.89 12.36
CA THR A 136 -23.70 12.85 13.52
C THR A 136 -22.99 13.39 14.75
N VAL A 137 -23.76 13.93 15.69
CA VAL A 137 -23.24 14.39 16.97
C VAL A 137 -23.53 13.34 18.02
N GLU A 138 -22.47 12.86 18.68
CA GLU A 138 -22.56 11.92 19.80
C GLU A 138 -21.91 12.54 21.05
N THR A 139 -22.20 11.96 22.22
CA THR A 139 -21.48 12.27 23.46
C THR A 139 -20.66 11.05 23.88
N VAL A 140 -19.34 11.20 23.90
CA VAL A 140 -18.39 10.16 24.33
C VAL A 140 -17.65 10.65 25.57
N SER A 141 -17.78 9.92 26.68
CA SER A 141 -17.17 10.29 27.97
C SER A 141 -17.44 11.76 28.39
N GLY A 142 -18.65 12.25 28.14
CA GLY A 142 -19.08 13.62 28.47
C GLY A 142 -18.59 14.70 27.49
N LYS A 143 -17.90 14.33 26.41
CA LYS A 143 -17.46 15.24 25.35
C LYS A 143 -18.35 15.10 24.12
N GLU A 144 -18.76 16.22 23.55
CA GLU A 144 -19.43 16.23 22.25
C GLU A 144 -18.42 15.87 21.14
N VAL A 145 -18.80 14.94 20.27
CA VAL A 145 -17.98 14.51 19.13
C VAL A 145 -18.78 14.47 17.84
N SER A 146 -18.13 14.87 16.75
CA SER A 146 -18.64 14.74 15.39
C SER A 146 -18.19 13.39 14.83
N VAL A 147 -19.13 12.45 14.73
CA VAL A 147 -18.89 11.15 14.12
C VAL A 147 -19.09 11.26 12.62
N ILE A 148 -18.08 10.86 11.84
CA ILE A 148 -18.04 11.04 10.40
C ILE A 148 -17.69 9.75 9.66
N GLN A 149 -18.35 9.51 8.54
CA GLN A 149 -18.09 8.37 7.65
C GLN A 149 -18.64 8.62 6.24
N GLY A 150 -18.17 7.85 5.27
CA GLY A 150 -18.62 7.87 3.88
C GLY A 150 -17.65 8.59 2.95
N LYS A 151 -18.15 9.01 1.79
CA LYS A 151 -17.39 9.63 0.70
C LYS A 151 -17.65 11.13 0.66
N ILE A 152 -16.58 11.92 0.76
CA ILE A 152 -16.56 13.37 0.61
C ILE A 152 -16.13 13.67 -0.83
N ASN A 153 -17.04 14.19 -1.67
CA ASN A 153 -16.75 14.61 -3.05
C ASN A 153 -16.32 16.09 -3.12
N GLY A 154 -15.19 16.42 -2.50
CA GLY A 154 -14.68 17.79 -2.42
C GLY A 154 -13.84 18.03 -1.18
N ASP A 155 -13.70 19.31 -0.81
CA ASP A 155 -12.89 19.70 0.34
C ASP A 155 -13.60 19.44 1.66
N PHE A 156 -12.81 19.06 2.68
CA PHE A 156 -13.29 18.95 4.05
C PHE A 156 -12.22 19.43 5.02
N HIS A 157 -12.65 19.98 6.16
CA HIS A 157 -11.75 20.58 7.15
C HIS A 157 -12.01 19.99 8.54
N PHE A 158 -11.02 19.29 9.07
CA PHE A 158 -10.95 18.95 10.50
C PHE A 158 -10.41 20.14 11.28
N GLU A 159 -11.34 20.96 11.76
CA GLU A 159 -11.09 22.10 12.64
C GLU A 159 -10.54 21.65 13.99
N ARG A 160 -9.53 22.35 14.51
CA ARG A 160 -8.91 22.01 15.80
C ARG A 160 -9.89 22.05 16.98
N GLU A 161 -10.88 22.94 16.92
CA GLU A 161 -11.84 23.19 17.99
C GLU A 161 -12.85 22.05 18.16
N LYS A 162 -13.00 21.20 17.13
CA LYS A 162 -13.95 20.08 17.11
C LYS A 162 -13.24 18.76 17.39
N THR A 163 -14.01 17.80 17.92
CA THR A 163 -13.53 16.43 18.11
C THR A 163 -14.17 15.54 17.08
N TYR A 164 -13.36 14.98 16.19
CA TYR A 164 -13.83 14.09 15.13
C TYR A 164 -13.58 12.64 15.49
N VAL A 165 -14.58 11.79 15.24
CA VAL A 165 -14.46 10.33 15.29
C VAL A 165 -14.81 9.80 13.90
N VAL A 166 -13.85 9.21 13.21
CA VAL A 166 -14.08 8.48 11.95
C VAL A 166 -14.63 7.10 12.29
N ALA A 167 -15.83 6.78 11.79
CA ALA A 167 -16.54 5.52 12.07
C ALA A 167 -16.82 4.72 10.80
N GLY A 168 -15.89 3.85 10.41
CA GLY A 168 -15.90 3.20 9.09
C GLY A 168 -14.97 3.89 8.10
N THR A 169 -15.19 3.70 6.80
CA THR A 169 -14.36 4.34 5.78
C THR A 169 -14.78 5.79 5.60
N LEU A 170 -13.85 6.73 5.81
CA LEU A 170 -13.97 8.10 5.36
C LEU A 170 -13.04 8.31 4.17
N ALA A 171 -13.58 8.60 3.00
CA ALA A 171 -12.82 8.80 1.77
C ALA A 171 -12.99 10.24 1.26
N VAL A 172 -11.89 10.88 0.88
CA VAL A 172 -11.92 12.15 0.14
C VAL A 172 -11.62 11.87 -1.33
N GLU A 173 -12.58 12.20 -2.17
CA GLU A 173 -12.62 11.88 -3.60
C GLU A 173 -12.86 13.13 -4.45
N ASP A 174 -13.03 12.95 -5.76
CA ASP A 174 -13.41 14.00 -6.71
C ASP A 174 -12.44 15.21 -6.71
N GLY A 175 -11.14 14.95 -6.51
CA GLY A 175 -10.10 15.98 -6.47
C GLY A 175 -10.11 16.84 -5.20
N GLY A 176 -10.89 16.47 -4.20
CA GLY A 176 -11.02 17.18 -2.94
C GLY A 176 -9.75 17.19 -2.08
N THR A 177 -9.69 18.13 -1.14
CA THR A 177 -8.63 18.26 -0.16
C THR A 177 -9.15 18.11 1.26
N LEU A 178 -8.62 17.13 2.00
CA LEU A 178 -8.78 17.05 3.44
C LEU A 178 -7.76 17.95 4.14
N THR A 179 -8.21 19.00 4.82
CA THR A 179 -7.35 19.82 5.67
C THR A 179 -7.50 19.41 7.13
N ILE A 180 -6.38 19.25 7.84
CA ILE A 180 -6.37 18.95 9.28
C ILE A 180 -5.52 20.01 9.97
N ASP A 181 -6.13 20.76 10.89
CA ASP A 181 -5.42 21.82 11.62
C ASP A 181 -4.29 21.28 12.51
N ALA A 182 -3.24 22.08 12.66
CA ALA A 182 -2.16 21.77 13.57
C ALA A 182 -2.67 21.66 15.03
N GLY A 183 -2.29 20.58 15.72
CA GLY A 183 -2.74 20.31 17.08
C GLY A 183 -4.05 19.52 17.18
N SER A 184 -4.69 19.18 16.05
CA SER A 184 -5.89 18.35 16.03
C SER A 184 -5.59 16.92 16.45
N THR A 185 -6.54 16.30 17.16
CA THR A 185 -6.58 14.85 17.38
C THR A 185 -7.84 14.29 16.72
N VAL A 186 -7.66 13.38 15.77
CA VAL A 186 -8.74 12.67 15.09
C VAL A 186 -8.77 11.24 15.60
N TYR A 187 -9.95 10.81 16.03
CA TYR A 187 -10.16 9.50 16.62
C TYR A 187 -10.76 8.54 15.59
N PHE A 188 -10.45 7.26 15.69
CA PHE A 188 -10.99 6.22 14.81
C PHE A 188 -11.75 5.20 15.65
N ARG A 189 -13.02 4.96 15.28
CA ARG A 189 -13.91 4.06 16.01
C ARG A 189 -13.38 2.64 15.96
N THR A 190 -13.28 2.03 17.13
CA THR A 190 -12.82 0.65 17.27
C THR A 190 -13.99 -0.30 17.21
N SER A 191 -13.82 -1.46 16.56
CA SER A 191 -14.81 -2.52 16.53
C SER A 191 -14.13 -3.87 16.77
N ALA A 192 -14.80 -4.75 17.51
CA ALA A 192 -14.40 -6.15 17.65
C ALA A 192 -14.75 -6.99 16.41
N ASP A 193 -15.66 -6.50 15.56
CA ASP A 193 -15.95 -7.10 14.27
C ASP A 193 -14.85 -6.71 13.27
N ASN A 194 -14.14 -7.71 12.73
CA ASN A 194 -13.09 -7.49 11.75
C ASN A 194 -13.64 -6.99 10.40
N ALA A 195 -14.92 -7.20 10.10
CA ALA A 195 -15.55 -6.62 8.93
C ALA A 195 -15.78 -5.10 9.05
N VAL A 196 -15.68 -4.54 10.26
CA VAL A 196 -15.89 -3.11 10.54
C VAL A 196 -14.55 -2.45 10.85
N ASN A 197 -14.01 -1.74 9.86
CA ASN A 197 -12.72 -1.08 9.95
C ASN A 197 -12.85 0.43 9.69
N SER A 198 -12.53 1.22 10.72
CA SER A 198 -12.40 2.67 10.55
C SER A 198 -11.10 3.00 9.84
N ARG A 199 -11.16 3.79 8.76
CA ARG A 199 -9.97 4.16 7.96
C ARG A 199 -10.16 5.49 7.28
N LEU A 200 -9.05 6.16 6.99
CA LEU A 200 -9.04 7.43 6.27
C LEU A 200 -8.39 7.24 4.90
N VAL A 201 -9.10 7.59 3.84
CA VAL A 201 -8.66 7.39 2.46
C VAL A 201 -8.61 8.73 1.72
N ILE A 202 -7.49 8.97 1.06
CA ILE A 202 -7.31 10.06 0.10
C ILE A 202 -7.19 9.38 -1.26
N ALA A 203 -8.25 9.46 -2.06
CA ALA A 203 -8.31 8.78 -3.35
C ALA A 203 -7.42 9.46 -4.40
N ARG A 204 -7.13 8.74 -5.49
CA ARG A 204 -6.33 9.25 -6.60
C ARG A 204 -6.90 10.54 -7.17
N GLY A 205 -6.08 11.59 -7.14
CA GLY A 205 -6.45 12.95 -7.56
C GLY A 205 -6.80 13.89 -6.40
N SER A 206 -7.17 13.34 -5.25
CA SER A 206 -7.44 14.07 -4.00
C SER A 206 -6.16 14.31 -3.20
N ARG A 207 -6.26 15.13 -2.15
CA ARG A 207 -5.11 15.57 -1.35
C ARG A 207 -5.42 15.58 0.14
N ILE A 208 -4.38 15.44 0.96
CA ILE A 208 -4.42 15.77 2.40
C ILE A 208 -3.46 16.91 2.72
N GLN A 209 -3.90 17.88 3.53
CA GLN A 209 -3.08 18.93 4.09
C GLN A 209 -3.08 18.79 5.61
N ALA A 210 -2.17 17.97 6.12
CA ALA A 210 -1.96 17.73 7.54
C ALA A 210 -0.57 18.25 7.93
N THR A 211 -0.47 19.56 8.19
CA THR A 211 0.79 20.22 8.53
C THR A 211 0.76 20.71 9.97
N GLY A 212 1.07 19.81 10.89
CA GLY A 212 1.31 20.13 12.30
C GLY A 212 2.65 20.83 12.52
N THR A 213 2.99 21.02 13.80
CA THR A 213 4.30 21.48 14.23
C THR A 213 4.84 20.59 15.34
N ALA A 214 6.12 20.71 15.66
CA ALA A 214 6.71 20.03 16.80
C ALA A 214 5.93 20.26 18.12
N ALA A 215 5.45 21.48 18.36
CA ALA A 215 4.70 21.85 19.56
C ALA A 215 3.18 21.56 19.47
N ALA A 216 2.65 21.41 18.26
CA ALA A 216 1.23 21.13 17.99
C ALA A 216 1.13 20.09 16.88
N PRO A 217 1.46 18.81 17.16
CA PRO A 217 1.37 17.74 16.19
C PRO A 217 -0.09 17.42 15.86
N ILE A 218 -0.32 16.84 14.69
CA ILE A 218 -1.59 16.20 14.37
C ILE A 218 -1.52 14.75 14.86
N VAL A 219 -2.56 14.27 15.54
CA VAL A 219 -2.62 12.91 16.08
C VAL A 219 -3.81 12.17 15.48
N LEU A 220 -3.54 11.07 14.78
CA LEU A 220 -4.54 10.12 14.28
C LEU A 220 -4.49 8.89 15.18
N THR A 221 -5.54 8.59 15.95
CA THR A 221 -5.46 7.60 17.04
C THR A 221 -6.78 6.88 17.29
N SER A 222 -6.74 5.84 18.14
CA SER A 222 -7.89 5.03 18.54
C SER A 222 -8.91 5.83 19.37
N GLU A 223 -10.21 5.60 19.13
CA GLU A 223 -11.31 6.13 19.97
C GLU A 223 -11.21 5.66 21.44
N LYS A 224 -10.52 4.55 21.73
CA LYS A 224 -10.28 4.13 23.13
C LYS A 224 -9.54 5.19 23.94
N VAL A 225 -8.62 5.93 23.31
CA VAL A 225 -7.92 7.05 23.96
C VAL A 225 -8.90 8.13 24.40
N LEU A 226 -9.89 8.46 23.56
CA LEU A 226 -10.95 9.42 23.91
C LEU A 226 -11.79 8.94 25.10
N ARG A 227 -11.98 7.63 25.25
CA ARG A 227 -12.76 7.02 26.34
C ARG A 227 -11.96 6.85 27.63
N GLY A 228 -10.65 7.11 27.63
CA GLY A 228 -9.77 6.82 28.76
C GLY A 228 -9.48 5.32 28.92
N GLU A 229 -9.63 4.54 27.84
CA GLU A 229 -9.34 3.11 27.78
C GLU A 229 -7.92 2.88 27.22
N ASN A 230 -7.40 1.66 27.39
CA ASN A 230 -6.12 1.27 26.81
C ASN A 230 -6.29 0.94 25.32
N PRO A 231 -5.66 1.68 24.40
CA PRO A 231 -5.69 1.35 22.97
C PRO A 231 -4.86 0.10 22.66
N SER A 232 -5.21 -0.58 21.58
CA SER A 232 -4.50 -1.73 21.03
C SER A 232 -3.91 -1.38 19.67
N PHE A 233 -2.77 -1.99 19.31
CA PHE A 233 -2.08 -1.73 18.04
C PHE A 233 -2.90 -2.07 16.77
N ASP A 234 -4.08 -2.66 16.89
CA ASP A 234 -5.00 -3.11 15.83
C ASP A 234 -6.38 -2.45 15.93
N ASP A 235 -6.46 -1.25 16.51
CA ASP A 235 -7.75 -0.60 16.79
C ASP A 235 -8.45 -0.04 15.54
N TRP A 236 -7.70 0.32 14.49
CA TRP A 236 -8.23 0.88 13.25
C TRP A 236 -7.35 0.58 12.02
N GLY A 237 -7.87 0.80 10.81
CA GLY A 237 -7.24 0.36 9.57
C GLY A 237 -5.96 1.10 9.22
N GLY A 238 -6.02 2.44 9.16
CA GLY A 238 -4.88 3.29 8.81
C GLY A 238 -5.24 4.45 7.89
N LEU A 239 -4.21 5.20 7.50
CA LEU A 239 -4.28 6.28 6.51
C LEU A 239 -3.82 5.77 5.15
N PHE A 240 -4.58 6.03 4.10
CA PHE A 240 -4.32 5.58 2.74
C PHE A 240 -4.24 6.77 1.79
N LEU A 241 -3.15 6.87 1.05
CA LEU A 241 -2.96 7.83 -0.04
C LEU A 241 -2.82 7.05 -1.34
N PHE A 242 -3.81 7.18 -2.21
CA PHE A 242 -3.79 6.66 -3.56
C PHE A 242 -3.36 7.77 -4.51
N GLY A 243 -2.31 7.53 -5.27
CA GLY A 243 -1.68 8.48 -6.18
C GLY A 243 -1.73 8.03 -7.63
N ALA A 244 -1.27 8.91 -8.52
CA ALA A 244 -1.28 8.72 -9.97
C ALA A 244 0.12 8.49 -10.56
N ALA A 245 1.14 8.28 -9.73
CA ALA A 245 2.50 7.99 -10.16
C ALA A 245 2.65 6.50 -10.58
N PRO A 246 3.67 6.18 -11.41
CA PRO A 246 3.82 4.84 -11.99
C PRO A 246 4.04 3.72 -10.98
N THR A 247 3.60 2.52 -11.33
CA THR A 247 3.84 1.26 -10.63
C THR A 247 4.19 0.19 -11.67
N ASN A 248 4.82 -0.91 -11.25
CA ASN A 248 5.04 -2.06 -12.14
C ASN A 248 3.93 -3.11 -12.10
N ARG A 249 2.77 -2.78 -11.50
CA ARG A 249 1.54 -3.58 -11.54
C ARG A 249 0.54 -3.07 -12.58
N GLY A 250 0.70 -1.84 -13.06
CA GLY A 250 -0.17 -1.22 -14.05
C GLY A 250 -0.46 0.26 -13.77
N SER A 251 -1.25 0.87 -14.64
CA SER A 251 -1.66 2.28 -14.54
C SER A 251 -3.00 2.50 -13.83
N ASN A 252 -3.82 1.46 -13.68
CA ASN A 252 -5.10 1.48 -12.97
C ASN A 252 -5.21 0.23 -12.10
N VAL A 253 -4.44 0.20 -11.02
CA VAL A 253 -4.43 -0.92 -10.08
C VAL A 253 -5.48 -0.63 -9.01
N VAL A 254 -6.34 -1.61 -8.73
CA VAL A 254 -7.36 -1.51 -7.69
C VAL A 254 -6.83 -2.18 -6.43
N GLU A 255 -6.81 -1.47 -5.31
CA GLU A 255 -6.54 -2.00 -3.98
C GLU A 255 -7.58 -1.41 -3.02
N ASP A 256 -8.20 -2.24 -2.18
CA ASP A 256 -9.10 -1.79 -1.12
C ASP A 256 -10.33 -0.97 -1.58
N GLY A 257 -10.73 -1.14 -2.83
CA GLY A 257 -11.83 -0.40 -3.48
C GLY A 257 -11.42 0.91 -4.15
N PHE A 258 -10.12 1.24 -4.17
CA PHE A 258 -9.62 2.50 -4.73
C PHE A 258 -8.53 2.24 -5.78
N VAL A 259 -8.44 3.15 -6.75
CA VAL A 259 -7.47 3.03 -7.85
C VAL A 259 -6.21 3.81 -7.54
N TYR A 260 -5.03 3.21 -7.76
CA TYR A 260 -3.75 3.90 -7.84
C TYR A 260 -3.00 3.56 -9.14
N GLY A 261 -1.87 4.25 -9.33
CA GLY A 261 -1.04 4.10 -10.51
C GLY A 261 -1.39 5.11 -11.59
N GLY A 262 -0.54 5.19 -12.60
CA GLY A 262 -0.68 6.14 -13.70
C GLY A 262 0.68 6.48 -14.29
N SER A 263 0.79 7.66 -14.88
CA SER A 263 2.03 8.16 -15.49
C SER A 263 2.57 9.43 -14.82
N ALA A 264 1.85 10.00 -13.84
CA ALA A 264 2.13 11.31 -13.28
C ALA A 264 3.20 11.23 -12.18
N THR A 265 4.47 11.19 -12.57
CA THR A 265 5.61 11.02 -11.66
C THR A 265 5.73 12.09 -10.57
N THR A 266 5.30 13.32 -10.88
CA THR A 266 5.38 14.50 -10.00
C THR A 266 4.02 14.94 -9.45
N GLU A 267 3.01 14.07 -9.47
CA GLU A 267 1.76 14.36 -8.77
C GLU A 267 2.01 14.51 -7.26
N SER A 268 1.08 15.17 -6.58
CA SER A 268 1.12 15.34 -5.13
C SER A 268 -0.21 14.91 -4.53
N SER A 269 -0.17 13.92 -3.65
CA SER A 269 -1.28 13.50 -2.79
C SER A 269 -1.39 14.36 -1.52
N GLY A 270 -0.63 15.46 -1.45
CA GLY A 270 -0.67 16.44 -0.37
C GLY A 270 0.58 16.49 0.51
N ARG A 271 0.40 16.79 1.79
CA ARG A 271 1.48 16.97 2.78
C ARG A 271 1.11 16.39 4.14
N LEU A 272 2.03 15.60 4.69
CA LEU A 272 2.04 15.13 6.07
C LEU A 272 3.28 15.72 6.76
N ARG A 273 3.06 16.56 7.78
CA ARG A 273 4.14 17.12 8.58
C ARG A 273 3.81 17.15 10.06
N TYR A 274 4.73 16.65 10.91
CA TYR A 274 4.50 16.49 12.35
C TYR A 274 3.17 15.79 12.65
N VAL A 275 3.04 14.58 12.09
CA VAL A 275 1.85 13.71 12.24
C VAL A 275 2.23 12.46 13.03
N ARG A 276 1.44 12.13 14.06
CA ARG A 276 1.46 10.83 14.72
C ARG A 276 0.29 9.98 14.24
N ILE A 277 0.59 8.77 13.82
CA ILE A 277 -0.38 7.72 13.49
C ILE A 277 -0.21 6.63 14.54
N GLU A 278 -1.19 6.47 15.40
CA GLU A 278 -1.10 5.60 16.58
C GLU A 278 -2.11 4.45 16.48
N TYR A 279 -1.72 3.23 16.86
CA TYR A 279 -2.67 2.12 17.09
C TYR A 279 -3.40 1.60 15.83
N ALA A 280 -2.75 1.68 14.66
CA ALA A 280 -3.33 1.35 13.36
C ALA A 280 -2.84 -0.01 12.79
N GLY A 281 -3.48 -0.48 11.72
CA GLY A 281 -3.08 -1.68 10.98
C GLY A 281 -3.97 -2.90 11.20
N LYS A 282 -5.23 -2.68 11.62
CA LYS A 282 -6.25 -3.72 11.78
C LYS A 282 -6.50 -4.49 10.47
N ASP A 283 -6.80 -5.78 10.57
CA ASP A 283 -7.32 -6.61 9.45
C ASP A 283 -6.41 -6.60 8.20
N ASP A 284 -5.12 -6.91 8.41
CA ASP A 284 -4.05 -6.89 7.40
C ASP A 284 -3.72 -5.54 6.76
N TYR A 285 -4.45 -4.47 7.09
CA TYR A 285 -4.07 -3.11 6.73
C TYR A 285 -2.77 -2.65 7.39
N HIS A 286 -2.29 -1.48 7.01
CA HIS A 286 -1.06 -0.87 7.52
C HIS A 286 -1.33 0.53 8.04
N ALA A 287 -0.42 1.08 8.86
CA ALA A 287 -0.65 2.38 9.49
C ALA A 287 -0.66 3.53 8.46
N LEU A 288 0.37 3.63 7.62
CA LEU A 288 0.42 4.56 6.49
C LEU A 288 0.65 3.80 5.17
N ASN A 289 -0.33 3.89 4.28
CA ASN A 289 -0.35 3.24 2.98
C ASN A 289 -0.13 4.30 1.89
N LEU A 290 0.90 4.13 1.09
CA LEU A 290 1.32 5.02 0.03
C LEU A 290 1.32 4.25 -1.29
N PHE A 291 0.26 4.37 -2.06
CA PHE A 291 0.06 3.61 -3.29
C PHE A 291 0.17 4.53 -4.50
N GLY A 292 1.20 4.35 -5.32
CA GLY A 292 1.43 5.18 -6.51
C GLY A 292 1.61 6.66 -6.21
N VAL A 293 2.13 7.03 -5.04
CA VAL A 293 2.25 8.42 -4.59
C VAL A 293 3.43 9.12 -5.26
N GLY A 294 3.18 10.28 -5.87
CA GLY A 294 4.16 11.06 -6.63
C GLY A 294 5.18 11.83 -5.78
N SER A 295 6.25 12.27 -6.44
CA SER A 295 7.43 12.89 -5.78
C SER A 295 7.19 14.29 -5.23
N ALA A 296 6.10 14.95 -5.61
CA ALA A 296 5.71 16.25 -5.07
C ALA A 296 4.87 16.12 -3.78
N THR A 297 4.56 14.90 -3.33
CA THR A 297 3.96 14.66 -2.01
C THR A 297 5.00 14.88 -0.92
N GLY A 298 4.68 15.73 0.06
CA GLY A 298 5.60 16.05 1.14
C GLY A 298 5.34 15.19 2.38
N ILE A 299 6.27 14.31 2.74
CA ILE A 299 6.21 13.52 3.99
C ILE A 299 7.47 13.79 4.80
N ASP A 300 7.30 14.51 5.91
CA ASP A 300 8.37 15.04 6.75
C ASP A 300 7.96 15.02 8.23
N HIS A 301 8.70 14.40 9.13
CA HIS A 301 8.31 14.28 10.56
C HIS A 301 6.98 13.51 10.74
N VAL A 302 6.99 12.22 10.39
CA VAL A 302 5.85 11.33 10.62
C VAL A 302 6.27 10.19 11.52
N GLN A 303 5.56 10.00 12.63
CA GLN A 303 5.73 8.86 13.52
C GLN A 303 4.53 7.93 13.41
N VAL A 304 4.81 6.66 13.18
CA VAL A 304 3.88 5.58 13.50
C VAL A 304 4.25 5.01 14.87
N PHE A 305 3.28 4.95 15.77
CA PHE A 305 3.44 4.43 17.12
C PHE A 305 2.49 3.24 17.33
N GLN A 306 3.07 2.08 17.67
CA GLN A 306 2.34 0.85 17.99
C GLN A 306 1.32 0.44 16.93
N CYS A 307 1.76 -0.19 15.84
CA CYS A 307 0.88 -0.69 14.79
C CYS A 307 0.93 -2.22 14.69
N GLN A 308 -0.19 -2.85 14.31
CA GLN A 308 -0.30 -4.31 14.21
C GLN A 308 0.60 -4.87 13.10
N ASN A 309 0.60 -4.19 11.96
CA ASN A 309 1.25 -4.63 10.74
C ASN A 309 2.35 -3.63 10.36
N ASN A 310 2.40 -3.19 9.11
CA ASN A 310 3.45 -2.31 8.63
C ASN A 310 3.21 -0.88 9.09
N ALA A 311 4.27 -0.18 9.52
CA ALA A 311 4.18 1.23 9.80
C ALA A 311 4.08 2.04 8.50
N PHE A 312 5.00 1.81 7.55
CA PHE A 312 4.99 2.44 6.24
C PHE A 312 4.91 1.38 5.14
N ARG A 313 3.82 1.37 4.36
CA ARG A 313 3.71 0.52 3.17
C ARG A 313 3.73 1.37 1.92
N ILE A 314 4.66 1.09 1.01
CA ILE A 314 4.80 1.80 -0.26
C ILE A 314 4.65 0.83 -1.42
N ARG A 315 3.68 1.06 -2.29
CA ARG A 315 3.49 0.30 -3.53
C ARG A 315 3.62 1.23 -4.72
N GLY A 316 4.73 1.15 -5.44
CA GLY A 316 5.04 2.01 -6.58
C GLY A 316 5.20 3.49 -6.19
N GLY A 317 5.16 4.36 -7.19
CA GLY A 317 5.29 5.80 -7.02
C GLY A 317 6.72 6.30 -6.81
N ARG A 318 6.83 7.56 -6.42
CA ARG A 318 8.10 8.31 -6.31
C ARG A 318 8.20 9.17 -5.06
N VAL A 319 7.36 8.91 -4.05
CA VAL A 319 7.35 9.66 -2.81
C VAL A 319 8.71 9.58 -2.11
N ASN A 320 9.16 10.72 -1.57
CA ASN A 320 10.37 10.81 -0.76
C ASN A 320 9.98 11.00 0.71
N LEU A 321 10.73 10.40 1.63
CA LEU A 321 10.41 10.35 3.06
C LEU A 321 11.56 10.88 3.90
N ARG A 322 11.37 11.98 4.63
CA ARG A 322 12.37 12.50 5.56
C ARG A 322 11.85 12.49 7.00
N TYR A 323 12.71 12.20 7.97
CA TYR A 323 12.35 12.23 9.39
C TYR A 323 11.12 11.36 9.70
N ILE A 324 11.22 10.06 9.42
CA ILE A 324 10.13 9.12 9.74
C ILE A 324 10.55 8.18 10.85
N ALA A 325 9.59 7.81 11.69
CA ALA A 325 9.81 6.84 12.75
C ALA A 325 8.70 5.81 12.84
N ALA A 326 9.10 4.58 13.17
CA ALA A 326 8.21 3.47 13.46
C ALA A 326 8.62 2.91 14.81
N ILE A 327 7.86 3.25 15.85
CA ILE A 327 8.10 2.80 17.22
C ILE A 327 7.09 1.70 17.54
N ASP A 328 7.60 0.51 17.86
CA ASP A 328 6.84 -0.71 18.06
C ASP A 328 5.93 -1.05 16.87
N HIS A 329 6.55 -1.24 15.70
CA HIS A 329 5.85 -1.84 14.55
C HIS A 329 5.74 -3.38 14.72
N GLY A 330 4.60 -3.97 14.37
CA GLY A 330 4.36 -5.41 14.47
C GLY A 330 4.74 -6.22 13.22
N GLY A 331 4.59 -5.62 12.04
CA GLY A 331 5.03 -6.16 10.75
C GLY A 331 6.36 -5.55 10.33
N TYR A 332 6.33 -4.73 9.29
CA TYR A 332 7.49 -3.98 8.83
C TYR A 332 7.55 -2.55 9.39
N GLY A 333 8.75 -2.05 9.69
CA GLY A 333 8.92 -0.60 9.89
C GLY A 333 8.59 0.11 8.57
N LEU A 334 9.23 -0.32 7.48
CA LEU A 334 8.88 0.08 6.12
C LEU A 334 8.98 -1.11 5.17
N TRP A 335 8.00 -1.23 4.28
CA TRP A 335 8.05 -2.15 3.15
C TRP A 335 7.65 -1.45 1.85
N ALA A 336 8.64 -1.30 0.96
CA ALA A 336 8.45 -0.77 -0.38
C ALA A 336 8.59 -1.84 -1.45
N ASP A 337 7.66 -1.82 -2.41
CA ASP A 337 7.74 -2.60 -3.64
C ASP A 337 6.97 -1.98 -4.80
N GLU A 338 6.69 -2.78 -5.83
CA GLU A 338 5.89 -2.41 -7.00
C GLU A 338 6.46 -1.27 -7.84
N GLY A 339 7.79 -1.14 -7.84
CA GLY A 339 8.49 -0.17 -8.66
C GLY A 339 8.63 1.20 -8.01
N TRP A 340 8.60 1.27 -6.68
CA TRP A 340 8.86 2.51 -5.96
C TRP A 340 10.25 3.06 -6.30
N GLN A 341 10.31 4.34 -6.65
CA GLN A 341 11.56 5.05 -6.98
C GLN A 341 11.68 6.33 -6.17
N GLY A 342 12.26 6.22 -4.97
CA GLY A 342 12.25 7.33 -4.00
C GLY A 342 13.52 7.46 -3.16
N LYS A 343 13.52 8.52 -2.35
CA LYS A 343 14.63 8.91 -1.46
C LYS A 343 14.20 8.86 0.00
N GLY A 344 15.14 8.53 0.87
CA GLY A 344 14.92 8.38 2.31
C GLY A 344 16.03 8.96 3.16
N GLN A 345 15.71 9.79 4.17
CA GLN A 345 16.71 10.26 5.13
C GLN A 345 16.18 10.41 6.55
N PHE A 346 17.01 10.06 7.55
CA PHE A 346 16.70 10.12 8.98
C PHE A 346 15.51 9.23 9.34
N TRP A 347 15.67 7.92 9.11
CA TRP A 347 14.65 6.92 9.42
C TRP A 347 15.00 6.18 10.70
N LEU A 348 14.07 6.17 11.65
CA LEU A 348 14.25 5.53 12.96
C LEU A 348 13.18 4.45 13.19
N PHE A 349 13.57 3.18 13.11
CA PHE A 349 12.66 2.07 13.41
C PHE A 349 13.15 1.30 14.62
N GLN A 350 12.33 1.25 15.65
CA GLN A 350 12.62 0.55 16.91
C GLN A 350 11.42 -0.29 17.28
N THR A 351 11.62 -1.58 17.54
CA THR A 351 10.51 -2.45 17.93
C THR A 351 10.91 -3.43 19.02
N ASN A 352 10.01 -3.61 19.99
CA ASN A 352 10.07 -4.70 20.95
C ASN A 352 8.86 -5.63 20.84
N ILE A 353 7.97 -5.45 19.85
CA ILE A 353 6.83 -6.33 19.62
C ILE A 353 7.31 -7.73 19.21
N PRO A 354 6.92 -8.79 19.94
CA PRO A 354 7.18 -10.14 19.50
C PRO A 354 6.38 -10.50 18.23
N ALA A 355 7.02 -11.19 17.29
CA ALA A 355 6.40 -11.89 16.17
C ALA A 355 5.57 -13.10 16.66
N THR A 356 4.33 -12.91 17.13
CA THR A 356 3.56 -14.03 17.73
C THR A 356 2.80 -14.87 16.71
N LEU A 357 3.25 -16.09 16.39
CA LEU A 357 2.54 -17.05 15.50
C LEU A 357 1.02 -17.10 15.73
N VAL A 358 0.31 -16.51 14.77
CA VAL A 358 -1.15 -16.47 14.53
C VAL A 358 -2.02 -15.59 15.44
N PRO A 359 -2.79 -14.67 14.83
CA PRO A 359 -2.64 -14.27 13.43
C PRO A 359 -1.44 -13.34 13.23
N ARG A 360 -0.64 -13.04 14.26
CA ARG A 360 0.61 -12.30 14.07
C ARG A 360 1.63 -13.20 13.36
N ASN A 361 2.11 -12.78 12.20
CA ASN A 361 3.34 -13.33 11.62
C ASN A 361 3.39 -14.86 11.38
N PHE A 362 2.30 -15.49 10.92
CA PHE A 362 2.41 -16.83 10.31
C PHE A 362 3.45 -16.72 9.17
N TRP A 363 4.50 -17.56 9.19
CA TRP A 363 5.71 -17.49 8.35
C TRP A 363 6.87 -16.57 8.79
N ASN A 364 6.77 -15.88 9.92
CA ASN A 364 7.87 -15.16 10.55
C ASN A 364 8.62 -14.18 9.60
N GLN A 365 7.84 -13.33 8.93
CA GLN A 365 8.26 -12.42 7.86
C GLN A 365 8.59 -10.99 8.33
N ALA A 366 8.24 -10.55 9.54
CA ALA A 366 8.50 -9.19 10.03
C ALA A 366 9.98 -8.75 9.95
N ARG A 367 10.24 -7.50 9.52
CA ARG A 367 11.58 -6.88 9.38
C ARG A 367 11.47 -5.37 9.60
N SER A 368 12.52 -4.67 10.03
CA SER A 368 12.40 -3.22 10.14
C SER A 368 12.34 -2.52 8.77
N LEU A 369 13.15 -2.96 7.79
CA LEU A 369 13.16 -2.41 6.43
C LEU A 369 13.18 -3.53 5.39
N GLU A 370 12.21 -3.51 4.47
CA GLU A 370 12.15 -4.39 3.30
C GLU A 370 12.04 -3.56 2.01
N LEU A 371 12.94 -3.82 1.08
CA LEU A 371 12.93 -3.25 -0.27
C LEU A 371 12.94 -4.39 -1.27
N ARG A 372 11.92 -4.48 -2.11
CA ARG A 372 11.83 -5.51 -3.14
C ARG A 372 11.15 -5.00 -4.40
N ASN A 373 11.37 -5.60 -5.56
CA ASN A 373 10.63 -5.23 -6.76
C ASN A 373 9.34 -6.04 -6.87
N HIS A 374 9.05 -6.64 -8.02
CA HIS A 374 7.90 -7.52 -8.18
C HIS A 374 8.15 -8.88 -7.49
N ASP A 375 7.09 -9.52 -7.01
CA ASP A 375 7.16 -10.80 -6.29
C ASP A 375 7.56 -12.02 -7.13
N SER A 376 7.23 -12.03 -8.42
CA SER A 376 7.55 -13.12 -9.37
C SER A 376 8.43 -12.70 -10.55
N PHE A 377 8.43 -11.41 -10.94
CA PHE A 377 9.15 -10.90 -12.11
C PHE A 377 10.14 -9.81 -11.69
N TYR A 378 11.29 -10.21 -11.14
CA TYR A 378 12.19 -9.32 -10.38
C TYR A 378 12.67 -8.08 -11.17
N ASP A 379 12.67 -8.14 -12.50
CA ASP A 379 13.09 -7.03 -13.38
C ASP A 379 11.92 -6.20 -13.96
N SER A 380 10.69 -6.38 -13.47
CA SER A 380 9.53 -5.59 -13.91
C SER A 380 9.77 -4.09 -13.79
N SER A 381 9.38 -3.36 -14.84
CA SER A 381 9.53 -1.91 -14.94
C SER A 381 8.23 -1.15 -14.61
N PRO A 382 8.30 0.01 -13.94
CA PRO A 382 9.48 0.60 -13.30
C PRO A 382 10.06 -0.32 -12.23
N ARG A 383 11.39 -0.42 -12.18
CA ARG A 383 12.10 -1.21 -11.17
C ARG A 383 12.15 -0.42 -9.88
N THR A 384 12.02 -1.11 -8.74
CA THR A 384 12.15 -0.50 -7.42
C THR A 384 13.59 -0.05 -7.24
N THR A 385 13.78 1.27 -7.15
CA THR A 385 15.08 1.89 -6.94
C THR A 385 15.04 2.86 -5.77
N PHE A 386 16.15 2.98 -5.05
CA PHE A 386 16.17 3.80 -3.84
C PHE A 386 17.52 4.48 -3.62
N GLN A 387 17.46 5.65 -2.98
CA GLN A 387 18.61 6.30 -2.37
C GLN A 387 18.23 6.58 -0.91
N ILE A 388 18.86 5.89 0.04
CA ILE A 388 18.50 5.99 1.45
C ILE A 388 19.77 6.23 2.27
N ALA A 389 19.73 7.24 3.14
CA ALA A 389 20.83 7.60 4.02
C ALA A 389 20.38 7.86 5.46
N ASN A 390 21.27 7.71 6.44
CA ASN A 390 21.02 8.05 7.86
C ASN A 390 19.84 7.28 8.45
N VAL A 391 20.03 5.98 8.68
CA VAL A 391 18.99 5.09 9.20
C VAL A 391 19.46 4.44 10.50
N THR A 392 18.57 4.33 11.49
CA THR A 392 18.80 3.55 12.72
C THR A 392 17.68 2.53 12.86
N LEU A 393 18.02 1.24 12.87
CA LEU A 393 17.10 0.12 13.03
C LEU A 393 17.46 -0.66 14.31
N ILE A 394 16.51 -0.86 15.21
CA ILE A 394 16.71 -1.53 16.50
C ILE A 394 15.62 -2.58 16.71
N GLY A 395 16.01 -3.86 16.75
CA GLY A 395 15.09 -4.98 16.93
C GLY A 395 14.89 -5.44 18.37
N ASN A 396 14.27 -6.61 18.51
CA ASN A 396 13.87 -7.22 19.78
C ASN A 396 15.02 -7.78 20.63
N GLY A 397 16.25 -7.82 20.11
CA GLY A 397 17.42 -8.44 20.73
C GLY A 397 17.75 -9.82 20.16
N GLU A 398 19.04 -10.17 20.25
CA GLU A 398 19.57 -11.48 19.86
C GLU A 398 18.88 -12.63 20.61
N GLY A 399 18.68 -13.75 19.94
CA GLY A 399 18.13 -14.97 20.58
C GLY A 399 16.64 -14.91 20.89
N THR A 400 15.93 -13.82 20.57
CA THR A 400 14.47 -13.76 20.69
C THR A 400 13.83 -14.66 19.61
N THR A 401 13.15 -15.74 20.02
CA THR A 401 12.54 -16.70 19.08
C THR A 401 11.47 -16.08 18.19
N ASP A 402 10.72 -15.16 18.77
CA ASP A 402 9.51 -14.59 18.22
C ASP A 402 9.66 -13.07 18.12
N GLY A 403 10.65 -12.55 17.40
CA GLY A 403 10.82 -11.10 17.18
C GLY A 403 10.72 -10.71 15.71
N THR A 404 10.70 -9.41 15.43
CA THR A 404 11.03 -8.84 14.12
C THR A 404 12.37 -9.41 13.70
N ARG A 405 12.40 -10.30 12.71
CA ARG A 405 13.57 -11.15 12.48
C ARG A 405 14.78 -10.38 12.00
N ARG A 406 14.56 -9.43 11.09
CA ARG A 406 15.64 -8.80 10.34
C ARG A 406 15.61 -7.29 10.42
N GLY A 407 16.79 -6.69 10.33
CA GLY A 407 16.93 -5.25 10.23
C GLY A 407 16.53 -4.75 8.86
N ALA A 408 17.47 -4.79 7.90
CA ALA A 408 17.27 -4.39 6.52
C ALA A 408 17.39 -5.59 5.57
N ARG A 409 16.45 -5.69 4.63
CA ARG A 409 16.48 -6.69 3.57
C ARG A 409 16.20 -6.06 2.21
N VAL A 410 17.13 -6.24 1.28
CA VAL A 410 16.96 -5.89 -0.14
C VAL A 410 16.89 -7.16 -0.95
N ARG A 411 15.86 -7.32 -1.78
CA ARG A 411 15.71 -8.55 -2.59
C ARG A 411 14.84 -8.38 -3.82
N ARG A 412 14.63 -9.50 -4.54
CA ARG A 412 13.73 -9.65 -5.70
C ARG A 412 13.87 -8.50 -6.67
N GLY A 413 15.10 -8.24 -7.09
CA GLY A 413 15.38 -7.20 -8.06
C GLY A 413 15.35 -5.75 -7.54
N ALA A 414 15.07 -5.43 -6.27
CA ALA A 414 15.27 -4.04 -5.83
C ALA A 414 16.76 -3.68 -5.78
N ILE A 415 17.13 -2.51 -6.29
CA ILE A 415 18.52 -2.04 -6.37
C ILE A 415 18.60 -0.58 -5.91
N GLY A 416 19.72 -0.15 -5.33
CA GLY A 416 19.87 1.23 -4.91
C GLY A 416 21.00 1.43 -3.91
N GLN A 417 21.03 2.62 -3.31
CA GLN A 417 22.05 3.03 -2.37
C GLN A 417 21.50 2.99 -0.94
N LEU A 418 22.09 2.18 -0.07
CA LEU A 418 21.92 2.23 1.39
C LEU A 418 23.22 2.74 2.02
N ARG A 419 23.20 3.96 2.57
CA ARG A 419 24.38 4.63 3.16
C ARG A 419 24.11 5.10 4.60
N ASN A 420 25.13 5.14 5.45
CA ASN A 420 25.04 5.69 6.81
C ASN A 420 23.97 4.99 7.69
N LEU A 421 24.03 3.65 7.80
CA LEU A 421 23.06 2.84 8.55
C LEU A 421 23.63 2.31 9.87
N ILE A 422 22.80 2.34 10.92
CA ILE A 422 22.98 1.58 12.16
C ILE A 422 21.89 0.52 12.20
N VAL A 423 22.27 -0.75 12.37
CA VAL A 423 21.32 -1.87 12.44
C VAL A 423 21.71 -2.79 13.59
N ALA A 424 20.89 -2.85 14.63
CA ALA A 424 21.26 -3.58 15.84
C ALA A 424 20.11 -4.38 16.44
N HIS A 425 20.46 -5.40 17.24
CA HIS A 425 19.51 -6.12 18.07
C HIS A 425 18.46 -6.92 17.31
N PHE A 426 18.82 -7.62 16.22
CA PHE A 426 17.91 -8.49 15.50
C PHE A 426 18.10 -9.98 15.84
N PRO A 427 17.02 -10.75 16.05
CA PRO A 427 17.11 -12.17 16.39
C PRO A 427 17.52 -13.08 15.22
N SER A 428 17.53 -12.57 13.99
CA SER A 428 18.07 -13.24 12.80
C SER A 428 19.21 -12.37 12.24
N ASP A 429 19.09 -11.93 10.99
CA ASP A 429 20.10 -11.15 10.28
C ASP A 429 19.85 -9.62 10.40
N ALA A 430 20.88 -8.83 10.72
CA ALA A 430 20.76 -7.37 10.70
C ALA A 430 20.62 -6.87 9.26
N VAL A 431 21.53 -7.21 8.35
CA VAL A 431 21.47 -6.78 6.95
C VAL A 431 21.58 -7.97 6.00
N ARG A 432 20.65 -8.04 5.04
CA ARG A 432 20.62 -9.04 3.97
C ARG A 432 20.34 -8.41 2.62
N VAL A 433 21.15 -8.77 1.64
CA VAL A 433 20.94 -8.48 0.22
C VAL A 433 20.89 -9.83 -0.47
N GLU A 434 19.91 -10.09 -1.35
CA GLU A 434 19.78 -11.36 -2.09
C GLU A 434 18.95 -11.20 -3.36
N ASP A 435 18.80 -12.27 -4.16
CA ASP A 435 17.97 -12.28 -5.36
C ASP A 435 18.34 -11.17 -6.37
N LEU A 436 19.64 -10.88 -6.48
CA LEU A 436 20.22 -9.89 -7.39
C LEU A 436 21.34 -10.53 -8.23
N PRO A 437 21.47 -10.14 -9.51
CA PRO A 437 22.64 -10.52 -10.31
C PRO A 437 23.93 -9.96 -9.71
N VAL A 438 25.05 -10.69 -9.84
CA VAL A 438 26.33 -10.28 -9.22
C VAL A 438 26.86 -8.96 -9.80
N GLU A 439 26.58 -8.70 -11.07
CA GLU A 439 27.03 -7.53 -11.81
C GLU A 439 26.43 -6.20 -11.32
N VAL A 440 25.30 -6.24 -10.60
CA VAL A 440 24.69 -5.02 -10.04
C VAL A 440 25.27 -4.66 -8.66
N LEU A 441 25.95 -5.60 -8.00
CA LEU A 441 26.46 -5.44 -6.64
C LEU A 441 27.73 -4.58 -6.64
N GLY A 442 27.72 -3.50 -5.86
CA GLY A 442 28.79 -2.50 -5.82
C GLY A 442 28.67 -1.38 -6.84
N GLY A 443 27.77 -1.51 -7.81
CA GLY A 443 27.42 -0.47 -8.77
C GLY A 443 26.03 0.11 -8.50
N GLU A 444 25.00 -0.57 -9.01
CA GLU A 444 23.62 -0.12 -8.87
C GLU A 444 23.04 -0.43 -7.48
N MET A 445 23.44 -1.56 -6.89
CA MET A 445 23.16 -1.90 -5.50
C MET A 445 24.40 -1.67 -4.65
N VAL A 446 24.32 -0.77 -3.69
CA VAL A 446 25.45 -0.41 -2.82
C VAL A 446 25.00 -0.38 -1.36
N LEU A 447 25.79 -1.03 -0.52
CA LEU A 447 25.71 -0.98 0.93
C LEU A 447 27.06 -0.47 1.47
N ASP A 448 27.07 0.65 2.18
CA ASP A 448 28.31 1.26 2.66
C ASP A 448 28.06 2.20 3.84
N ASN A 449 29.09 2.49 4.63
CA ASN A 449 28.99 3.23 5.89
C ASN A 449 27.91 2.60 6.80
N VAL A 450 28.07 1.32 7.13
CA VAL A 450 27.11 0.54 7.91
C VAL A 450 27.75 -0.01 9.17
N ARG A 451 27.04 0.12 10.29
CA ARG A 451 27.35 -0.52 11.57
C ARG A 451 26.25 -1.52 11.89
N ALA A 452 26.55 -2.81 11.80
CA ALA A 452 25.61 -3.87 12.16
C ALA A 452 26.16 -4.71 13.31
N PHE A 453 25.48 -4.71 14.45
CA PHE A 453 26.02 -5.37 15.65
C PHE A 453 24.92 -5.93 16.53
N ARG A 454 25.31 -6.84 17.42
CA ARG A 454 24.40 -7.48 18.37
C ARG A 454 23.15 -8.03 17.69
N SER A 455 23.32 -8.70 16.55
CA SER A 455 22.27 -9.50 15.91
C SER A 455 22.78 -10.93 15.76
N ALA A 456 21.88 -11.92 15.71
CA ALA A 456 22.30 -13.33 15.60
C ALA A 456 23.21 -13.58 14.38
N THR A 457 23.01 -12.81 13.31
CA THR A 457 23.95 -12.64 12.21
C THR A 457 23.94 -11.16 11.83
N ASN A 458 25.09 -10.51 11.66
CA ASN A 458 25.08 -9.08 11.32
C ASN A 458 24.93 -8.85 9.80
N TYR A 459 25.63 -9.64 8.99
CA TYR A 459 25.56 -9.58 7.54
C TYR A 459 25.26 -10.96 6.96
N ALA A 460 24.32 -11.06 6.02
CA ALA A 460 23.93 -12.34 5.41
C ALA A 460 23.85 -12.25 3.88
N GLN A 461 24.19 -13.36 3.22
CA GLN A 461 24.18 -13.50 1.75
C GLN A 461 25.12 -12.49 1.08
N GLU A 462 24.68 -11.78 0.04
CA GLU A 462 25.50 -10.81 -0.69
C GLU A 462 25.92 -9.63 0.20
N ALA A 463 25.16 -9.29 1.26
CA ALA A 463 25.59 -8.33 2.28
C ALA A 463 26.89 -8.79 2.97
N GLU A 464 27.02 -10.09 3.20
CA GLU A 464 28.20 -10.70 3.79
C GLU A 464 29.33 -10.86 2.76
N SER A 465 29.06 -11.59 1.68
CA SER A 465 30.10 -12.04 0.74
C SER A 465 30.68 -10.92 -0.13
N VAL A 466 29.89 -9.89 -0.46
CA VAL A 466 30.31 -8.82 -1.37
C VAL A 466 30.65 -7.53 -0.62
N PHE A 467 29.84 -7.14 0.37
CA PHE A 467 30.04 -5.85 1.04
C PHE A 467 30.92 -5.96 2.28
N PHE A 468 30.64 -6.91 3.18
CA PHE A 468 31.39 -7.06 4.42
C PHE A 468 32.77 -7.72 4.21
N GLN A 469 32.83 -8.90 3.59
CA GLN A 469 34.08 -9.68 3.48
C GLN A 469 35.09 -9.12 2.46
N SER A 470 34.65 -8.27 1.52
CA SER A 470 35.55 -7.72 0.50
C SER A 470 36.51 -6.66 1.03
N GLY A 471 36.15 -5.98 2.12
CA GLY A 471 36.90 -4.83 2.66
C GLY A 471 36.89 -3.58 1.77
N LEU A 472 36.08 -3.56 0.71
CA LEU A 472 35.97 -2.42 -0.21
C LEU A 472 35.00 -1.34 0.26
N TYR A 473 34.16 -1.66 1.25
CA TYR A 473 33.13 -0.78 1.80
C TYR A 473 33.35 -0.60 3.30
N ASP A 474 32.96 0.55 3.85
CA ASP A 474 32.94 0.83 5.29
C ASP A 474 31.74 0.14 5.95
N VAL A 475 31.78 -1.19 6.00
CA VAL A 475 30.73 -2.04 6.56
C VAL A 475 31.37 -2.88 7.68
N THR A 476 30.99 -2.64 8.93
CA THR A 476 31.68 -3.19 10.11
C THR A 476 30.70 -3.63 11.20
N GLU A 477 31.16 -4.50 12.09
CA GLU A 477 30.41 -4.92 13.27
C GLU A 477 30.65 -4.05 14.52
N ASP A 478 31.27 -2.87 14.34
CA ASP A 478 31.58 -1.96 15.44
C ASP A 478 30.31 -1.46 16.14
N VAL A 479 30.32 -1.55 17.47
CA VAL A 479 29.23 -1.06 18.31
C VAL A 479 29.23 0.47 18.31
N VAL A 480 28.07 1.06 18.06
CA VAL A 480 27.88 2.51 18.17
C VAL A 480 27.50 2.88 19.60
N SER A 481 28.28 3.78 20.22
CA SER A 481 28.00 4.28 21.56
C SER A 481 26.62 4.92 21.65
N GLY A 482 25.89 4.63 22.73
CA GLY A 482 24.52 5.08 22.95
C GLY A 482 23.45 4.15 22.39
N ILE A 483 23.73 3.39 21.32
CA ILE A 483 22.72 2.54 20.70
C ILE A 483 22.48 1.26 21.54
N ALA A 484 21.23 1.08 21.95
CA ALA A 484 20.74 -0.05 22.73
C ALA A 484 19.27 -0.34 22.41
N ARG A 485 18.71 -1.44 22.91
CA ARG A 485 17.29 -1.80 22.68
C ARG A 485 16.30 -0.72 23.10
N ASP A 486 16.66 0.13 24.06
CA ASP A 486 15.85 1.21 24.63
C ASP A 486 16.39 2.61 24.30
N ASN A 487 17.53 2.72 23.62
CA ASN A 487 18.11 4.01 23.22
C ASN A 487 18.56 4.00 21.76
N TYR A 488 18.02 4.94 20.99
CA TYR A 488 18.34 5.11 19.57
C TYR A 488 19.22 6.32 19.27
N VAL A 489 19.60 7.09 20.31
CA VAL A 489 20.43 8.29 20.17
C VAL A 489 21.90 7.88 20.17
N GLY A 490 22.57 8.06 19.03
CA GLY A 490 23.96 7.71 18.85
C GLY A 490 24.35 7.65 17.38
N SER A 491 25.60 8.01 17.10
CA SER A 491 26.18 7.98 15.75
C SER A 491 27.69 7.79 15.80
N VAL A 492 28.27 7.56 14.62
CA VAL A 492 29.72 7.66 14.38
C VAL A 492 29.96 8.57 13.19
N ALA A 493 31.11 9.23 13.12
CA ALA A 493 31.46 10.07 11.98
C ALA A 493 31.49 9.24 10.68
N SER A 494 31.08 9.86 9.57
CA SER A 494 31.17 9.30 8.22
C SER A 494 31.86 10.31 7.32
N ALA A 495 32.77 9.82 6.47
CA ALA A 495 33.37 10.64 5.42
C ALA A 495 32.41 10.91 4.26
N PHE A 496 31.29 10.18 4.18
CA PHE A 496 30.30 10.30 3.13
C PHE A 496 29.20 11.29 3.54
N ASN A 497 29.02 12.34 2.73
CA ASN A 497 27.91 13.27 2.88
C ASN A 497 26.76 12.88 1.92
N PRO A 498 25.56 12.56 2.42
CA PRO A 498 24.40 12.20 1.59
C PRO A 498 24.02 13.19 0.49
N GLN A 499 24.43 14.47 0.60
CA GLN A 499 24.25 15.45 -0.47
C GLN A 499 24.99 15.08 -1.77
N GLU A 500 25.99 14.20 -1.70
CA GLU A 500 26.67 13.62 -2.85
C GLU A 500 25.74 12.73 -3.70
N LEU A 501 24.68 12.16 -3.12
CA LEU A 501 23.68 11.36 -3.87
C LEU A 501 22.74 12.25 -4.67
N ASP A 502 22.24 13.31 -4.02
CA ASP A 502 21.25 14.22 -4.58
C ASP A 502 21.05 15.46 -3.65
N PRO A 503 20.78 16.66 -4.19
CA PRO A 503 20.52 17.86 -3.37
C PRO A 503 19.30 17.78 -2.44
N TRP A 504 18.40 16.80 -2.62
CA TRP A 504 17.29 16.56 -1.71
C TRP A 504 17.76 16.13 -0.32
N PHE A 505 18.95 15.53 -0.17
CA PHE A 505 19.47 15.16 1.14
C PHE A 505 19.97 16.38 1.92
N ILE A 506 19.86 16.30 3.25
CA ILE A 506 20.49 17.24 4.18
C ILE A 506 21.91 16.74 4.46
N ALA A 507 22.86 17.66 4.63
CA ALA A 507 24.22 17.32 5.02
C ALA A 507 24.23 16.58 6.37
N ALA A 508 24.84 15.39 6.38
CA ALA A 508 24.98 14.56 7.57
C ALA A 508 26.21 13.67 7.44
N ASP A 509 27.34 14.16 7.96
CA ASP A 509 28.66 13.51 8.01
C ASP A 509 28.74 12.47 9.14
N TYR A 510 27.68 11.70 9.34
CA TYR A 510 27.58 10.68 10.37
C TYR A 510 26.70 9.50 9.96
N ILE A 511 26.97 8.33 10.54
CA ILE A 511 26.20 7.10 10.41
C ILE A 511 25.08 7.08 11.46
N GLY A 512 23.84 6.80 11.05
CA GLY A 512 22.67 6.73 11.94
C GLY A 512 21.66 7.86 11.72
N ALA A 513 20.46 7.69 12.29
CA ALA A 513 19.33 8.61 12.13
C ALA A 513 19.29 9.77 13.15
N VAL A 514 19.84 9.57 14.35
CA VAL A 514 19.82 10.56 15.45
C VAL A 514 21.25 10.72 15.99
N GLN A 515 21.90 11.83 15.67
CA GLN A 515 23.36 11.97 15.85
C GLN A 515 23.76 11.87 17.32
N HIS A 516 23.18 12.73 18.16
CA HIS A 516 23.44 12.85 19.59
C HIS A 516 22.35 13.72 20.23
N THR A 517 22.34 13.81 21.56
CA THR A 517 21.30 14.49 22.34
C THR A 517 21.03 15.95 21.94
N ASN A 518 22.06 16.71 21.52
CA ASN A 518 21.92 18.10 21.09
C ASN A 518 21.47 18.27 19.62
N ASN A 519 21.38 17.18 18.86
CA ASN A 519 20.93 17.13 17.47
C ASN A 519 19.98 15.94 17.32
N ASP A 520 18.92 15.99 18.13
CA ASP A 520 17.89 14.97 18.19
C ASP A 520 16.57 15.55 17.67
N TRP A 521 16.25 15.23 16.41
CA TRP A 521 15.01 15.70 15.76
C TRP A 521 13.74 15.13 16.41
N THR A 522 13.87 14.07 17.22
CA THR A 522 12.75 13.48 17.97
C THR A 522 12.40 14.25 19.24
N ARG A 523 13.30 15.09 19.78
CA ARG A 523 13.06 15.91 21.00
C ARG A 523 12.39 17.26 20.77
N GLN A 524 11.93 17.53 19.55
CA GLN A 524 11.35 18.82 19.26
C GLN A 524 9.92 18.87 19.83
N GLY A 525 9.62 19.69 20.82
CA GLY A 525 8.24 19.89 21.30
C GLY A 525 7.57 18.62 21.86
N VAL A 526 6.37 18.29 21.38
CA VAL A 526 5.52 17.19 21.89
C VAL A 526 5.10 16.19 20.82
N TRP A 527 5.73 16.22 19.64
CA TRP A 527 5.28 15.43 18.48
C TRP A 527 5.67 13.96 18.54
N PHE A 528 6.72 13.58 19.27
CA PHE A 528 7.24 12.22 19.26
C PHE A 528 6.95 11.47 20.56
N LYS A 529 6.52 10.20 20.44
CA LYS A 529 6.37 9.26 21.55
C LYS A 529 7.56 8.30 21.64
N ASN A 530 8.10 8.13 22.84
CA ASN A 530 8.99 7.04 23.18
C ASN A 530 8.22 5.71 23.18
N ARG A 531 8.96 4.60 23.20
CA ARG A 531 8.38 3.24 23.25
C ARG A 531 7.44 3.02 24.44
N ASP A 532 7.72 3.64 25.59
CA ASP A 532 6.86 3.57 26.77
C ASP A 532 5.59 4.45 26.69
N GLY A 533 5.37 5.13 25.56
CA GLY A 533 4.25 6.03 25.32
C GLY A 533 4.46 7.44 25.87
N SER A 534 5.53 7.71 26.61
CA SER A 534 5.88 9.05 27.07
C SER A 534 6.26 9.95 25.90
N ILE A 535 6.04 11.26 26.05
CA ILE A 535 6.51 12.23 25.07
C ILE A 535 8.03 12.36 25.18
N ARG A 536 8.72 12.37 24.04
CA ARG A 536 10.15 12.63 23.96
C ARG A 536 10.41 14.13 24.17
N GLU A 537 10.64 14.51 25.42
CA GLU A 537 11.18 15.82 25.81
C GLU A 537 12.65 15.96 25.45
#